data_AF-A0A351XM85-F1
#
_entry.id   AF-A0A351XM85-F1
#
_cell.length_a   1.000
_cell.length_b   1.000
_cell.length_c   1.000
_cell.angle_alpha   90.00
_cell.angle_beta   90.00
_cell.angle_gamma   90.00
#
_symmetry.space_group_name_H-M   'P 1'
#
loop_
_entity.id
_entity.type
_entity.pdbx_description
1 polymer ?
#
loop_
_entity_poly.entity_id
_entity_poly.type
_entity_poly.pdbx_seq_one_letter_code
_entity_poly.pdbx_strand_id
1 'polypeptide(L)'
;MKFTGGKKAAKNIVIPASVEIKGTSYKVVSVADNACKNYKKLQEVTIGANVNSIGKNAFSGCTKLKKIIFNTKGLTAKKTGPKAFKGVNKKVRVE
;
A
#
# COMPACT_ATOMS: atom_id res chain seq x y z
N MET A 1 -13.58 2.09 -2.63
CA MET A 1 -13.25 1.03 -1.65
C MET A 1 -11.91 1.31 -0.99
N LYS A 2 -11.71 0.89 0.27
CA LYS A 2 -10.44 0.99 1.00
C LYS A 2 -9.74 -0.37 1.01
N PHE A 3 -8.45 -0.43 0.67
CA PHE A 3 -7.64 -1.65 0.79
C PHE A 3 -7.17 -1.81 2.25
N THR A 4 -7.59 -2.88 2.92
CA THR A 4 -7.36 -3.08 4.36
C THR A 4 -6.14 -3.95 4.69
N GLY A 5 -5.34 -4.32 3.70
CA GLY A 5 -4.14 -5.14 3.90
C GLY A 5 -4.34 -6.58 3.45
N GLY A 6 -3.23 -7.28 3.25
CA GLY A 6 -3.20 -8.67 2.79
C GLY A 6 -2.67 -9.64 3.85
N LYS A 7 -1.88 -10.62 3.41
CA LYS A 7 -1.25 -11.59 4.30
C LYS A 7 0.02 -10.99 4.91
N LYS A 8 0.12 -10.88 6.24
CA LYS A 8 1.29 -10.35 6.96
C LYS A 8 2.62 -11.08 6.69
N ALA A 9 2.52 -12.35 6.28
CA ALA A 9 3.67 -13.17 5.89
C ALA A 9 4.05 -13.04 4.40
N ALA A 10 3.29 -12.27 3.60
CA ALA A 10 3.58 -12.06 2.20
C ALA A 10 4.86 -11.25 2.01
N LYS A 11 5.66 -11.66 1.03
CA LYS A 11 6.83 -10.91 0.56
C LYS A 11 6.43 -9.80 -0.42
N ASN A 12 5.37 -10.02 -1.19
CA ASN A 12 4.90 -9.11 -2.22
C ASN A 12 3.42 -8.82 -1.97
N ILE A 13 3.03 -7.54 -1.96
CA ILE A 13 1.64 -7.12 -1.82
C ILE A 13 1.27 -6.29 -3.04
N VAL A 14 0.22 -6.71 -3.74
CA VAL A 14 -0.36 -5.97 -4.85
C VAL A 14 -1.69 -5.39 -4.40
N ILE A 15 -1.80 -4.07 -4.46
CA ILE A 15 -3.04 -3.33 -4.26
C ILE A 15 -3.61 -3.09 -5.66
N PRO A 16 -4.57 -3.90 -6.11
CA PRO A 16 -5.12 -3.76 -7.46
C PRO A 16 -5.89 -2.43 -7.59
N ALA A 17 -6.03 -1.93 -8.82
CA ALA A 17 -6.77 -0.70 -9.09
C ALA A 17 -8.29 -0.88 -8.89
N SER A 18 -8.79 -2.12 -9.06
CA SER A 18 -10.17 -2.51 -8.82
C SER A 18 -10.22 -3.94 -8.27
N VAL A 19 -11.20 -4.23 -7.43
CA VAL A 19 -11.49 -5.57 -6.91
C VAL A 19 -12.90 -5.92 -7.34
N GLU A 20 -13.09 -7.10 -7.92
CA GLU A 20 -14.42 -7.61 -8.26
C GLU A 20 -14.95 -8.49 -7.13
N ILE A 21 -16.14 -8.18 -6.62
CA ILE A 21 -16.80 -8.95 -5.59
C ILE A 21 -18.20 -9.26 -6.09
N LYS A 22 -18.51 -10.56 -6.27
CA LYS A 22 -19.84 -11.03 -6.70
C LYS A 22 -20.34 -10.37 -8.00
N GLY A 23 -19.45 -10.22 -8.99
CA GLY A 23 -19.78 -9.63 -10.30
C GLY A 23 -19.90 -8.10 -10.32
N THR A 24 -19.63 -7.42 -9.21
CA THR A 24 -19.57 -5.96 -9.15
C THR A 24 -18.12 -5.49 -8.97
N SER A 25 -17.67 -4.60 -9.84
CA SER A 25 -16.31 -4.05 -9.81
C SER A 25 -16.21 -2.83 -8.87
N TYR A 26 -15.33 -2.92 -7.88
CA TYR A 26 -15.08 -1.86 -6.90
C TYR A 26 -13.69 -1.27 -7.09
N LYS A 27 -13.64 0.02 -7.44
CA LYS A 27 -12.37 0.76 -7.55
C LYS A 27 -11.73 0.94 -6.17
N VAL A 28 -10.47 0.55 -6.07
CA VAL A 28 -9.64 0.78 -4.88
C VAL A 28 -9.06 2.17 -4.99
N VAL A 29 -9.65 3.10 -4.26
CA VAL A 29 -9.27 4.51 -4.29
C VAL A 29 -8.37 4.88 -3.13
N SER A 30 -8.36 4.11 -2.06
CA SER A 30 -7.52 4.42 -0.90
C SER A 30 -7.03 3.18 -0.18
N VAL A 31 -5.90 3.31 0.51
CA VAL A 31 -5.37 2.30 1.43
C VAL A 31 -5.82 2.67 2.84
N ALA A 32 -6.36 1.71 3.59
CA ALA A 32 -6.83 1.93 4.95
C ALA A 32 -5.68 2.22 5.92
N ASP A 33 -6.03 2.82 7.05
CA ASP A 33 -5.09 3.03 8.14
C ASP A 33 -4.56 1.69 8.66
N ASN A 34 -3.25 1.61 8.90
CA ASN A 34 -2.56 0.40 9.37
C ASN A 34 -2.69 -0.85 8.46
N ALA A 35 -3.16 -0.73 7.21
CA ALA A 35 -3.44 -1.87 6.31
C ALA A 35 -2.32 -2.94 6.29
N CYS A 36 -1.07 -2.51 6.10
CA CYS A 36 0.12 -3.36 6.06
C CYS A 36 1.08 -3.07 7.24
N LYS A 37 0.56 -2.63 8.40
CA LYS A 37 1.42 -2.30 9.56
C LYS A 37 2.16 -3.53 10.10
N ASN A 38 3.45 -3.37 10.39
CA ASN A 38 4.36 -4.38 10.93
C ASN A 38 4.55 -5.61 10.03
N TYR A 39 4.47 -5.44 8.71
CA TYR A 39 4.77 -6.53 7.78
C TYR A 39 6.30 -6.67 7.63
N LYS A 40 6.93 -7.31 8.62
CA LYS A 40 8.39 -7.50 8.67
C LYS A 40 8.96 -8.39 7.56
N LYS A 41 8.11 -9.12 6.82
CA LYS A 41 8.51 -9.99 5.69
C LYS A 41 8.26 -9.34 4.33
N LEU A 42 7.54 -8.24 4.28
CA LEU A 42 7.20 -7.53 3.05
C LEU A 42 8.44 -6.91 2.43
N GLN A 43 8.67 -7.21 1.16
CA GLN A 43 9.81 -6.77 0.36
C GLN A 43 9.36 -5.86 -0.79
N GLU A 44 8.18 -6.13 -1.37
CA GLU A 44 7.64 -5.39 -2.50
C GLU A 44 6.18 -5.01 -2.29
N VAL A 45 5.83 -3.77 -2.66
CA VAL A 45 4.46 -3.26 -2.69
C VAL A 45 4.17 -2.67 -4.06
N THR A 46 3.10 -3.11 -4.69
CA THR A 46 2.60 -2.54 -5.95
C THR A 46 1.27 -1.86 -5.69
N ILE A 47 1.21 -0.55 -5.92
CA ILE A 47 0.01 0.27 -5.77
C ILE A 47 -0.62 0.48 -7.15
N GLY A 48 -1.88 0.08 -7.29
CA GLY A 48 -2.64 0.18 -8.53
C GLY A 48 -3.04 1.61 -8.89
N ALA A 49 -3.38 1.82 -10.17
CA ALA A 49 -3.55 3.14 -10.75
C ALA A 49 -4.63 4.03 -10.11
N ASN A 50 -5.71 3.42 -9.60
CA ASN A 50 -6.83 4.16 -9.02
C ASN A 50 -6.60 4.62 -7.57
N VAL A 51 -5.52 4.16 -6.92
CA VAL A 51 -5.26 4.48 -5.51
C VAL A 51 -4.78 5.92 -5.37
N ASN A 52 -5.64 6.78 -4.84
CA ASN A 52 -5.37 8.20 -4.68
C ASN A 52 -4.89 8.59 -3.28
N SER A 53 -5.10 7.76 -2.26
CA SER A 53 -4.78 8.09 -0.87
C SER A 53 -4.28 6.88 -0.09
N ILE A 54 -3.37 7.12 0.83
CA ILE A 54 -2.81 6.11 1.73
C ILE A 54 -3.10 6.52 3.16
N GLY A 55 -3.65 5.61 3.96
CA GLY A 55 -3.97 5.83 5.36
C GLY A 55 -2.76 6.03 6.27
N LYS A 56 -3.03 6.50 7.48
CA LYS A 56 -2.04 6.66 8.55
C LYS A 56 -1.44 5.30 8.90
N ASN A 57 -0.11 5.27 9.06
CA ASN A 57 0.64 4.04 9.38
C ASN A 57 0.42 2.85 8.41
N ALA A 58 -0.10 3.07 7.19
CA ALA A 58 -0.47 1.98 6.28
C ALA A 58 0.65 0.95 6.04
N PHE A 59 1.91 1.38 5.93
CA PHE A 59 3.10 0.53 5.77
C PHE A 59 4.11 0.73 6.91
N SER A 60 3.64 1.14 8.08
CA SER A 60 4.55 1.42 9.20
C SER A 60 5.16 0.13 9.72
N GLY A 61 6.48 0.11 9.97
CA GLY A 61 7.20 -1.03 10.51
C GLY A 61 7.52 -2.13 9.48
N CYS A 62 7.37 -1.84 8.18
CA CYS A 62 7.78 -2.75 7.10
C CYS A 62 9.31 -2.67 6.87
N THR A 63 10.09 -3.17 7.83
CA THR A 63 11.55 -3.02 7.86
C THR A 63 12.29 -3.71 6.70
N LYS A 64 11.70 -4.74 6.10
CA LYS A 64 12.26 -5.45 4.93
C LYS A 64 11.78 -4.91 3.59
N LEU A 65 10.95 -3.86 3.57
CA LEU A 65 10.41 -3.30 2.34
C LEU A 65 11.55 -2.68 1.52
N LYS A 66 11.85 -3.26 0.36
CA LYS A 66 12.92 -2.84 -0.54
C LYS A 66 12.40 -2.10 -1.76
N LYS A 67 11.15 -2.36 -2.16
CA LYS A 67 10.59 -1.82 -3.40
C LYS A 67 9.13 -1.42 -3.24
N ILE A 68 8.78 -0.24 -3.76
CA ILE A 68 7.41 0.25 -3.84
C ILE A 68 7.20 0.72 -5.27
N ILE A 69 6.16 0.22 -5.93
CA ILE A 69 5.78 0.57 -7.30
C ILE A 69 4.46 1.34 -7.22
N PHE A 70 4.44 2.58 -7.67
CA PHE A 70 3.25 3.41 -7.74
C PHE A 70 2.77 3.52 -9.18
N ASN A 71 1.81 2.67 -9.57
CA ASN A 71 1.15 2.78 -10.88
C ASN A 71 0.09 3.89 -10.93
N THR A 72 -0.05 4.67 -9.86
CA THR A 72 -1.03 5.74 -9.74
C THR A 72 -0.44 7.09 -10.08
N LYS A 73 -1.21 7.90 -10.81
CA LYS A 73 -0.86 9.29 -11.15
C LYS A 73 -1.41 10.30 -10.14
N GLY A 74 -2.36 9.88 -9.28
CA GLY A 74 -3.14 10.78 -8.43
C GLY A 74 -2.75 10.80 -6.95
N LEU A 75 -1.81 9.94 -6.55
CA LEU A 75 -1.27 9.89 -5.19
C LEU A 75 -0.22 10.99 -5.02
N THR A 76 -0.42 11.84 -4.02
CA THR A 76 0.51 12.89 -3.66
C THR A 76 0.88 12.76 -2.19
N ALA A 77 1.99 13.38 -1.76
CA ALA A 77 2.39 13.39 -0.36
C ALA A 77 1.29 13.91 0.59
N LYS A 78 0.44 14.84 0.12
CA LYS A 78 -0.72 15.33 0.88
C LYS A 78 -1.78 14.25 1.14
N LYS A 79 -1.92 13.31 0.21
CA LYS A 79 -2.87 12.20 0.31
C LYS A 79 -2.25 10.95 0.96
N THR A 80 -0.97 11.01 1.32
CA THR A 80 -0.33 9.99 2.17
C THR A 80 -0.43 10.39 3.63
N GLY A 81 -1.05 9.53 4.41
CA GLY A 81 -1.27 9.74 5.83
C GLY A 81 0.04 9.85 6.60
N PRO A 82 0.03 10.53 7.76
CA PRO A 82 1.23 10.69 8.55
C PRO A 82 1.77 9.32 8.96
N LYS A 83 3.10 9.17 8.91
CA LYS A 83 3.78 7.92 9.27
C LYS A 83 3.37 6.71 8.40
N ALA A 84 2.73 6.90 7.25
CA ALA A 84 2.36 5.82 6.33
C ALA A 84 3.53 4.87 6.06
N PHE A 85 4.74 5.40 5.83
CA PHE A 85 5.96 4.64 5.62
C PHE A 85 6.94 4.74 6.80
N LYS A 86 6.47 4.97 8.03
CA LYS A 86 7.37 5.09 9.19
C LYS A 86 8.01 3.74 9.52
N GLY A 87 9.34 3.69 9.55
CA GLY A 87 10.09 2.47 9.88
C GLY A 87 10.21 1.48 8.72
N VAL A 88 9.95 1.93 7.48
CA VAL A 88 10.36 1.19 6.28
C VAL A 88 11.89 1.25 6.13
N ASN A 89 12.44 0.37 5.28
CA ASN A 89 13.86 0.36 5.00
C ASN A 89 14.32 1.70 4.38
N LYS A 90 15.43 2.26 4.85
CA LYS A 90 16.03 3.49 4.29
C LYS A 90 16.49 3.31 2.84
N LYS A 91 16.76 2.07 2.40
CA LYS A 91 17.16 1.71 1.03
C LYS A 91 15.97 1.34 0.13
N VAL A 92 14.75 1.69 0.53
CA VAL A 92 13.57 1.42 -0.29
C VAL A 92 13.68 2.15 -1.63
N ARG A 93 13.46 1.43 -2.72
CA ARG A 93 13.34 1.98 -4.06
C ARG A 93 11.89 2.26 -4.36
N VAL A 94 11.64 3.42 -4.96
CA VAL A 94 10.32 3.85 -5.39
C VAL A 94 10.34 3.96 -6.90
N GLU A 95 9.40 3.29 -7.56
CA GLU A 95 9.19 3.28 -9.02
C GLU A 95 7.78 3.74 -9.38
#